data_AF-A0A6J0VYE6-F1
#
_entry.id   AF-A0A6J0VYE6-F1
#
_cell.length_a   1.000
_cell.length_b   1.000
_cell.length_c   1.000
_cell.angle_alpha   90.00
_cell.angle_beta   90.00
_cell.angle_gamma   90.00
#
_symmetry.space_group_name_H-M   'P 1'
#
loop_
_entity.id
_entity.type
_entity.pdbx_description
1 polymer ?
#
loop_
_entity_poly.entity_id
_entity_poly.type
_entity_poly.pdbx_seq_one_letter_code
_entity_poly.pdbx_strand_id
1 'polypeptide(L)'
;MEKSRMNLPKGPDTLCFDKDEFMKEDFDVSHFVSDCPKPVQLEALRDDLDLYYKLLKTAMVELINKDYADFVNLSTNLVFHIQ
;
A
#
# COMPACT_ATOMS: atom_id res chain seq x y z
N MET A 1 -5.80 5.71 -20.72
CA MET A 1 -4.94 5.86 -19.54
C MET A 1 -5.09 4.58 -18.75
N GLU A 2 -4.10 3.69 -18.81
CA GLU A 2 -4.13 2.44 -18.06
C GLU A 2 -4.15 2.81 -16.58
N LYS A 3 -5.24 2.51 -15.86
CA LYS A 3 -5.28 2.59 -14.41
C LYS A 3 -4.25 1.58 -13.93
N SER A 4 -3.02 2.04 -13.72
CA SER A 4 -1.94 1.22 -13.17
C SER A 4 -2.47 0.71 -11.85
N ARG A 5 -2.91 -0.55 -11.82
CA ARG A 5 -3.44 -1.20 -10.63
C ARG A 5 -2.24 -1.32 -9.72
N MET A 6 -2.08 -0.33 -8.83
CA MET A 6 -1.06 -0.38 -7.80
C MET A 6 -1.31 -1.67 -7.04
N ASN A 7 -0.41 -2.64 -7.19
CA ASN A 7 -0.48 -3.91 -6.50
C ASN A 7 -0.12 -3.65 -5.04
N LEU A 8 -1.05 -3.06 -4.30
CA LEU A 8 -0.87 -2.81 -2.88
C LEU A 8 -0.78 -4.15 -2.16
N PRO A 9 0.11 -4.26 -1.17
CA PRO A 9 0.19 -5.45 -0.34
C PRO A 9 -1.19 -5.72 0.27
N LYS A 10 -1.59 -7.00 0.27
CA LYS A 10 -2.81 -7.39 0.96
C LYS A 10 -2.60 -7.15 2.45
N GLY A 11 -3.29 -6.14 2.98
CA GLY A 11 -3.43 -5.96 4.42
C GLY A 11 -4.08 -7.21 5.04
N PRO A 12 -3.91 -7.41 6.36
CA PRO A 12 -4.51 -8.54 7.05
C PRO A 12 -6.05 -8.51 6.89
N ASP A 13 -6.68 -9.68 6.73
CA ASP A 13 -8.15 -9.80 6.63
C ASP A 13 -8.90 -9.40 7.91
N THR A 14 -8.16 -9.00 8.96
CA THR A 14 -8.70 -8.57 10.26
C THR A 14 -8.92 -7.06 10.38
N LEU A 15 -8.60 -6.27 9.35
CA LEU A 15 -8.79 -4.82 9.39
C LEU A 15 -10.27 -4.48 9.58
N CYS A 16 -10.56 -3.54 10.47
CA CYS A 16 -11.92 -3.04 10.71
C CYS A 16 -12.45 -2.16 9.56
N PHE A 17 -11.68 -1.94 8.50
CA PHE A 17 -12.04 -1.06 7.39
C PHE A 17 -11.71 -1.68 6.04
N ASP A 18 -12.44 -1.24 5.02
CA ASP A 18 -12.11 -1.53 3.63
C ASP A 18 -10.99 -0.59 3.17
N LYS A 19 -9.90 -1.18 2.65
CA LYS A 19 -8.72 -0.42 2.19
C LYS A 19 -8.92 0.20 0.80
N ASP A 20 -9.86 -0.31 0.01
CA ASP A 20 -10.14 0.21 -1.33
C ASP A 20 -10.89 1.56 -1.24
N GLU A 21 -11.47 1.91 -0.08
CA GLU A 21 -11.94 3.27 0.23
C GLU A 21 -10.86 4.33 -0.02
N PHE A 22 -9.61 4.08 0.38
CA PHE A 22 -8.51 5.05 0.20
C PHE A 22 -8.15 5.30 -1.26
N MET A 23 -8.57 4.41 -2.18
CA MET A 23 -8.34 4.55 -3.61
C MET A 23 -9.49 5.26 -4.34
N LYS A 24 -10.59 5.55 -3.66
CA LYS A 24 -11.72 6.26 -4.26
C LYS A 24 -11.39 7.74 -4.42
N GLU A 25 -11.79 8.29 -5.56
CA GLU A 25 -11.62 9.72 -5.87
C GLU A 25 -12.48 10.61 -4.95
N ASP A 26 -13.57 10.04 -4.41
CA ASP A 26 -14.55 10.68 -3.52
C ASP A 26 -14.37 10.24 -2.05
N PHE A 27 -13.14 9.92 -1.64
CA PHE A 27 -12.88 9.49 -0.26
C PHE A 27 -13.28 10.58 0.75
N ASP A 28 -14.21 10.27 1.64
CA ASP A 28 -14.63 11.14 2.75
C ASP A 28 -14.33 10.50 4.11
N VAL A 29 -13.51 11.21 4.90
CA VAL A 29 -13.10 10.76 6.23
C VAL A 29 -14.29 10.64 7.17
N SER A 30 -15.28 11.53 7.05
CA SER A 30 -16.43 11.54 7.96
C SER A 30 -17.31 10.31 7.72
N HIS A 31 -17.55 9.96 6.46
CA HIS A 31 -18.25 8.76 6.02
C HIS A 31 -17.48 7.50 6.43
N PHE A 32 -16.18 7.45 6.15
CA PHE A 32 -15.30 6.33 6.52
C PHE A 32 -15.34 6.02 8.02
N VAL A 33 -15.22 7.04 8.89
CA VAL A 33 -15.28 6.85 10.34
C VAL A 33 -16.70 6.53 10.84
N SER A 34 -17.73 6.94 10.11
CA SER A 34 -19.13 6.72 10.47
C SER A 34 -19.63 5.31 10.11
N ASP A 35 -19.04 4.68 9.10
CA ASP A 35 -19.36 3.31 8.68
C ASP A 35 -18.88 2.26 9.72
N CYS A 36 -17.98 2.66 10.62
CA CYS A 36 -17.47 1.83 11.73
C CYS A 36 -18.47 1.67 12.90
N PRO A 37 -18.89 0.44 13.28
CA PRO A 37 -19.78 0.19 14.42
C PRO A 37 -19.29 0.70 15.81
N LYS A 38 -20.13 1.40 16.58
CA LYS A 38 -19.76 1.95 17.92
C LYS A 38 -20.17 1.02 19.07
N PRO A 39 -19.28 0.71 20.05
CA PRO A 39 -18.47 1.70 20.78
C PRO A 39 -16.95 1.40 20.98
N VAL A 40 -16.39 0.28 20.51
CA VAL A 40 -14.98 -0.13 20.77
C VAL A 40 -14.01 0.24 19.63
N GLN A 41 -14.49 0.90 18.57
CA GLN A 41 -13.77 0.91 17.29
C GLN A 41 -12.82 2.07 17.04
N LEU A 42 -12.85 3.20 17.77
CA LEU A 42 -11.90 4.29 17.46
C LEU A 42 -10.46 3.94 17.80
N GLU A 43 -10.24 3.22 18.91
CA GLU A 43 -8.90 2.72 19.26
C GLU A 43 -8.49 1.58 18.32
N ALA A 44 -9.36 0.60 18.07
CA ALA A 44 -9.08 -0.49 17.14
C ALA A 44 -8.82 0.01 15.70
N LEU A 45 -9.62 0.97 15.21
CA LEU A 45 -9.42 1.63 13.93
C LEU A 45 -8.07 2.34 13.88
N ARG A 46 -7.67 3.01 14.96
CA ARG A 46 -6.35 3.66 15.06
C ARG A 46 -5.23 2.62 14.97
N ASP A 47 -5.32 1.53 15.72
CA ASP A 47 -4.32 0.45 15.69
C ASP A 47 -4.24 -0.22 14.31
N ASP A 48 -5.38 -0.49 13.68
CA ASP A 48 -5.46 -1.06 12.33
C ASP A 48 -4.90 -0.10 11.27
N LEU A 49 -5.16 1.22 11.39
CA LEU A 49 -4.59 2.24 10.51
C LEU A 49 -3.07 2.32 10.65
N ASP A 50 -2.54 2.26 11.88
CA ASP A 50 -1.10 2.27 12.13
C ASP A 50 -0.42 1.01 11.57
N LEU A 51 -1.05 -0.16 11.76
CA LEU A 51 -0.61 -1.43 11.19
C LEU A 51 -0.57 -1.36 9.66
N TYR A 52 -1.65 -0.89 9.04
CA TYR A 52 -1.75 -0.78 7.58
C TYR A 52 -0.74 0.23 7.03
N TYR A 53 -0.52 1.36 7.71
CA TYR A 53 0.48 2.35 7.34
C TYR A 53 1.91 1.78 7.36
N LYS A 54 2.28 1.04 8.41
CA LYS A 54 3.59 0.37 8.50
C LYS A 54 3.79 -0.63 7.36
N LEU A 55 2.75 -1.42 7.06
CA LEU A 55 2.78 -2.40 5.98
C LEU A 55 2.92 -1.73 4.61
N LEU A 56 2.19 -0.64 4.35
CA LEU A 56 2.31 0.14 3.12
C LEU A 56 3.72 0.74 2.98
N LYS A 57 4.27 1.30 4.06
CA LYS A 57 5.61 1.87 4.08
C LYS A 57 6.67 0.82 3.74
N THR A 58 6.58 -0.39 4.31
CA THR A 58 7.49 -1.49 4.00
C THR A 58 7.38 -1.90 2.53
N ALA A 59 6.16 -2.09 2.02
CA ALA A 59 5.96 -2.47 0.62
C ALA A 59 6.46 -1.40 -0.37
N MET A 60 6.35 -0.11 -0.03
CA MET A 60 6.96 0.96 -0.82
C MET A 60 8.48 0.83 -0.89
N VAL A 61 9.13 0.57 0.24
CA VAL A 61 10.58 0.36 0.28
C VAL A 61 10.98 -0.87 -0.55
N GLU A 62 10.22 -1.96 -0.46
CA GLU A 62 10.48 -3.16 -1.26
C GLU A 62 10.29 -2.93 -2.76
N LEU A 63 9.28 -2.15 -3.17
CA LEU A 63 9.10 -1.77 -4.57
C LEU A 63 10.30 -0.98 -5.09
N ILE A 64 10.79 0.00 -4.32
CA ILE A 64 11.99 0.78 -4.67
C ILE A 64 13.22 -0.13 -4.74
N ASN A 65 13.40 -1.02 -3.77
CA ASN A 65 14.52 -1.94 -3.75
C ASN A 65 14.48 -2.92 -4.93
N LYS A 66 13.28 -3.36 -5.32
CA LYS A 66 13.07 -4.19 -6.51
C LYS A 66 13.42 -3.42 -7.77
N ASP A 67 12.91 -2.20 -7.94
CA ASP A 67 13.23 -1.35 -9.08
C ASP A 67 14.74 -1.05 -9.16
N TYR A 68 15.39 -0.87 -8.01
CA TYR A 68 16.84 -0.72 -7.94
C TYR A 68 17.58 -2.00 -8.38
N ALA A 69 17.15 -3.17 -7.89
CA ALA A 69 17.73 -4.45 -8.27
C ALA A 69 17.55 -4.75 -9.76
N ASP A 70 16.37 -4.49 -10.31
CA ASP A 70 16.08 -4.58 -11.74
C ASP A 70 16.98 -3.61 -12.53
N PHE A 71 17.10 -2.35 -12.10
CA PHE A 71 18.00 -1.37 -12.73
C PHE A 71 19.48 -1.81 -12.73
N VAL A 72 19.98 -2.34 -11.61
CA VAL A 72 21.34 -2.87 -11.50
C VAL A 72 21.53 -4.10 -12.40
N ASN A 73 20.55 -4.99 -12.44
CA ASN A 73 20.60 -6.18 -13.30
C ASN A 73 20.61 -5.79 -14.80
N LEU A 74 19.75 -4.85 -15.22
CA LEU A 74 19.73 -4.33 -16.59
C LEU A 74 21.06 -3.65 -16.96
N SER A 75 21.61 -2.81 -16.08
CA SER A 75 22.88 -2.11 -16.34
C SER A 75 24.08 -3.07 -16.39
N THR A 76 24.07 -4.13 -15.59
CA THR A 76 25.09 -5.20 -15.65
C THR A 76 25.04 -5.95 -16.98
N ASN A 77 23.83 -6.32 -17.45
CA ASN A 77 23.65 -6.98 -18.75
C ASN A 77 24.05 -6.09 -19.94
N LEU A 78 23.94 -4.76 -19.80
CA LEU A 78 24.41 -3.80 -20.82
C LEU A 78 25.94 -3.73 -20.89
N VAL A 79 26.64 -3.80 -19.75
CA VAL A 79 28.11 -3.79 -19.70
C VAL A 79 28.72 -5.03 -20.36
N PHE A 80 28.06 -6.19 -20.28
CA PHE A 80 28.53 -7.42 -20.94
C PHE A 80 28.40 -7.41 -22.47
N HIS A 81 27.64 -6.49 -23.08
CA HIS A 81 27.44 -6.42 -24.53
C HIS A 81 28.35 -5.37 -25.22
N ILE A 82 29.25 -4.72 -24.47
CA ILE A 82 30.18 -3.68 -24.96
C ILE A 82 31.66 -4.14 -24.86
N GLN A 83 31.92 -5.42 -24.57
CA GLN A 83 33.27 -6.00 -24.55
C GLN A 83 33.37 -7.24 -25.45
#